data_AF-A0AAQ4PPZ1-F1
#
_entry.id   AF-A0AAQ4PPZ1-F1
#
_cell.length_a   1.000
_cell.length_b   1.000
_cell.length_c   1.000
_cell.angle_alpha   90.00
_cell.angle_beta   90.00
_cell.angle_gamma   90.00
#
_symmetry.space_group_name_H-M   'P 1'
#
loop_
_entity.id
_entity.type
_entity.pdbx_description
1 polymer ?
#
loop_
_entity_poly.entity_id
_entity_poly.type
_entity_poly.pdbx_seq_one_letter_code
_entity_poly.pdbx_strand_id
1 'polypeptide(L)'
;RPQRHRKVLRDNIQGITKPAIRRLARRGGVKRISGLIYEETRGVLKVFLENVIRDAVTYTEHAKRKTVTAMDVVYALKRQGRTLYGFGG
;
A
#
# COMPACT_ATOMS: atom_id res chain seq x y z
N ARG A 1 4.24 25.41 21.52
CA ARG A 1 3.21 24.48 20.99
C ARG A 1 3.42 23.13 21.67
N PRO A 2 2.42 22.48 22.28
CA PRO A 2 2.64 21.17 22.89
C PRO A 2 3.13 20.19 21.82
N GLN A 3 4.22 19.49 22.11
CA GLN A 3 4.79 18.48 21.23
C GLN A 3 3.77 17.34 21.10
N ARG A 4 3.16 17.21 19.92
CA ARG A 4 2.20 16.13 19.65
C ARG A 4 2.94 14.81 19.73
N HIS A 5 2.63 14.00 20.73
CA HIS A 5 3.10 12.61 20.79
C HIS A 5 2.55 11.82 19.59
N ARG A 6 3.42 10.98 19.00
CA ARG A 6 3.07 10.11 17.87
C ARG A 6 2.02 9.10 18.31
N LYS A 7 0.92 8.99 17.55
CA LYS A 7 -0.10 7.95 17.78
C LYS A 7 0.51 6.56 17.59
N VAL A 8 0.19 5.62 18.48
CA VAL A 8 0.49 4.20 18.27
C VAL A 8 -0.46 3.67 17.19
N LEU A 9 0.10 3.11 16.12
CA LEU A 9 -0.68 2.52 15.02
C LEU A 9 -0.96 1.04 15.36
N ARG A 10 -2.22 0.63 15.32
CA ARG A 10 -2.66 -0.78 15.53
C ARG A 10 -3.79 -1.11 14.55
N ASP A 11 -3.76 -2.31 13.98
CA ASP A 11 -4.84 -2.93 13.19
C ASP A 11 -5.46 -2.08 12.06
N ASN A 12 -4.70 -1.14 11.49
CA ASN A 12 -5.15 -0.27 10.40
C ASN A 12 -5.62 -1.03 9.15
N ILE A 13 -5.22 -2.30 9.00
CA ILE A 13 -5.68 -3.18 7.92
C ILE A 13 -7.20 -3.35 7.91
N GLN A 14 -7.85 -3.26 9.08
CA GLN A 14 -9.31 -3.31 9.18
C GLN A 14 -9.99 -2.05 8.63
N GLY A 15 -9.24 -0.95 8.49
CA GLY A 15 -9.67 0.27 7.79
C GLY A 15 -9.93 0.05 6.29
N ILE A 16 -9.41 -1.03 5.70
CA ILE A 16 -9.82 -1.49 4.38
C ILE A 16 -11.17 -2.20 4.51
N THR A 17 -12.24 -1.42 4.36
CA THR A 17 -13.60 -1.86 4.68
C THR A 17 -14.18 -2.84 3.65
N LYS A 18 -15.14 -3.67 4.06
CA LYS A 18 -15.86 -4.61 3.17
C LYS A 18 -16.45 -3.92 1.92
N PRO A 19 -17.07 -2.72 2.00
CA PRO A 19 -17.53 -1.99 0.81
C PRO A 19 -16.39 -1.60 -0.15
N ALA A 20 -15.21 -1.23 0.35
CA ALA A 20 -14.06 -0.90 -0.51
C ALA A 20 -13.57 -2.13 -1.28
N ILE A 21 -13.42 -3.26 -0.59
CA ILE A 21 -13.07 -4.55 -1.21
C ILE A 21 -14.12 -4.96 -2.25
N ARG A 22 -15.41 -4.78 -1.94
CA ARG A 22 -16.49 -5.03 -2.90
C ARG A 22 -16.33 -4.16 -4.14
N ARG A 23 -16.07 -2.85 -4.01
CA ARG A 23 -15.87 -1.95 -5.17
C ARG A 23 -14.69 -2.39 -6.05
N LEU A 24 -13.58 -2.82 -5.45
CA LEU A 24 -12.43 -3.37 -6.19
C LEU A 24 -12.81 -4.63 -6.96
N ALA A 25 -13.46 -5.60 -6.31
CA ALA A 25 -13.91 -6.83 -6.95
C ALA A 25 -14.93 -6.57 -8.08
N ARG A 26 -15.87 -5.63 -7.89
CA ARG A 26 -16.81 -5.22 -8.94
C ARG A 26 -16.11 -4.59 -10.14
N ARG A 27 -15.10 -3.74 -9.92
CA ARG A 27 -14.27 -3.19 -10.99
C ARG A 27 -13.55 -4.29 -11.77
N GLY A 28 -13.17 -5.38 -11.09
CA GLY A 28 -12.63 -6.60 -11.71
C GLY A 28 -13.66 -7.54 -12.33
N GLY A 29 -14.95 -7.15 -12.45
CA GLY A 29 -15.99 -7.97 -13.08
C GLY A 29 -16.55 -9.12 -12.22
N VAL A 30 -16.19 -9.18 -10.93
CA VAL A 30 -16.63 -10.28 -10.05
C VAL A 30 -18.13 -10.15 -9.75
N LYS A 31 -18.93 -11.20 -10.05
CA LYS A 31 -20.40 -11.23 -9.88
C LYS A 31 -20.88 -11.62 -8.47
N ARG A 32 -20.19 -12.54 -7.78
CA ARG A 32 -20.49 -12.95 -6.39
C ARG A 32 -19.19 -13.06 -5.60
N ILE A 33 -19.24 -12.76 -4.31
CA ILE A 33 -18.06 -12.71 -3.43
C ILE A 33 -18.38 -13.49 -2.16
N SER A 34 -17.53 -14.46 -1.81
CA SER A 34 -17.62 -15.21 -0.55
C SER A 34 -17.25 -14.34 0.66
N GLY A 35 -17.77 -14.68 1.84
CA GLY A 35 -17.46 -13.98 3.09
C GLY A 35 -15.98 -14.02 3.48
N LEU A 36 -15.28 -15.10 3.13
CA LEU A 36 -13.86 -15.28 3.48
C LEU A 36 -12.92 -14.36 2.69
N ILE A 37 -13.36 -13.86 1.52
CA ILE A 37 -12.54 -13.01 0.65
C ILE A 37 -12.16 -11.68 1.31
N TYR A 38 -12.91 -11.18 2.29
CA TYR A 38 -12.58 -9.89 2.91
C TYR A 38 -11.29 -9.94 3.75
N GLU A 39 -11.05 -11.02 4.49
CA GLU A 39 -9.78 -11.17 5.23
C GLU A 39 -8.65 -11.60 4.28
N GLU A 40 -8.94 -12.49 3.32
CA GLU A 40 -7.95 -12.91 2.33
C GLU A 40 -7.40 -11.71 1.53
N THR A 41 -8.29 -10.82 1.06
CA THR A 41 -7.90 -9.62 0.32
C THR A 41 -7.04 -8.69 1.17
N ARG A 42 -7.32 -8.59 2.48
CA ARG A 42 -6.51 -7.81 3.40
C ARG A 42 -5.12 -8.41 3.57
N GLY A 43 -5.01 -9.73 3.70
CA GLY A 43 -3.73 -10.45 3.74
C GLY A 43 -2.89 -10.18 2.49
N VAL A 44 -3.46 -10.38 1.31
CA VAL A 44 -2.79 -10.13 0.02
C VAL A 44 -2.37 -8.67 -0.14
N LEU A 45 -3.25 -7.72 0.22
CA LEU A 45 -2.94 -6.29 0.15
C LEU A 45 -1.80 -5.91 1.10
N LYS A 46 -1.77 -6.48 2.31
CA LYS A 46 -0.71 -6.24 3.28
C LYS A 46 0.64 -6.71 2.75
N VAL A 47 0.73 -7.95 2.25
CA VAL A 47 1.97 -8.49 1.67
C VAL A 47 2.45 -7.66 0.49
N PHE A 48 1.53 -7.24 -0.39
CA PHE A 48 1.88 -6.37 -1.51
C PHE A 48 2.50 -5.05 -1.05
N LEU A 49 1.87 -4.36 -0.10
CA LEU A 49 2.36 -3.09 0.42
C LEU A 49 3.67 -3.25 1.19
N GLU A 50 3.83 -4.31 1.98
CA GLU A 50 5.08 -4.58 2.70
C GLU A 50 6.25 -4.73 1.73
N ASN A 51 6.07 -5.43 0.60
CA ASN A 51 7.12 -5.60 -0.39
C ASN A 51 7.48 -4.28 -1.09
N VAL A 52 6.48 -3.52 -1.56
CA VAL A 52 6.73 -2.23 -2.25
C VAL A 52 7.35 -1.21 -1.29
N ILE A 53 6.83 -1.09 -0.07
CA ILE A 53 7.32 -0.11 0.91
C ILE A 53 8.73 -0.47 1.36
N ARG A 54 9.06 -1.75 1.55
CA ARG A 54 10.42 -2.18 1.89
C ARG A 54 11.44 -1.67 0.87
N ASP A 55 11.18 -1.90 -0.42
CA ASP A 55 12.06 -1.44 -1.49
C ASP A 55 12.09 0.10 -1.57
N ALA A 56 10.96 0.79 -1.39
CA ALA A 56 10.89 2.26 -1.43
C ALA A 56 11.68 2.90 -0.27
N VAL A 57 11.62 2.32 0.93
CA VAL A 57 12.44 2.77 2.07
C VAL A 57 13.92 2.55 1.78
N THR A 58 14.31 1.43 1.16
CA THR A 58 15.70 1.20 0.75
C THR A 58 16.22 2.28 -0.21
N TYR A 59 15.43 2.71 -1.21
CA TYR A 59 15.82 3.83 -2.07
C TYR A 59 15.96 5.15 -1.31
N THR A 60 15.05 5.40 -0.37
CA THR A 60 15.04 6.60 0.47
C THR A 60 16.31 6.68 1.34
N GLU A 61 16.66 5.56 1.98
CA GLU A 61 17.86 5.42 2.82
C GLU A 61 19.15 5.53 2.00
N HIS A 62 19.20 4.90 0.83
CA HIS A 62 20.35 5.01 -0.08
C HIS A 62 20.62 6.47 -0.48
N ALA A 63 19.56 7.25 -0.69
CA ALA A 63 19.66 8.69 -0.98
C ALA A 63 19.88 9.57 0.26
N LYS A 64 20.10 8.98 1.45
CA LYS A 64 20.30 9.68 2.74
C LYS A 64 19.14 10.63 3.11
N ARG A 65 17.92 10.34 2.64
CA ARG A 65 16.71 11.12 2.93
C ARG A 65 15.94 10.48 4.08
N LYS A 66 15.11 11.29 4.76
CA LYS A 66 14.15 10.83 5.78
C LYS A 66 12.70 10.81 5.28
N THR A 67 12.49 11.30 4.06
CA THR A 67 11.17 11.44 3.43
C THR A 67 11.14 10.57 2.18
N VAL A 68 10.23 9.60 2.18
CA VAL A 68 9.92 8.78 1.00
C VAL A 68 9.26 9.68 -0.04
N THR A 69 9.82 9.71 -1.25
CA THR A 69 9.33 10.49 -2.38
C THR A 69 8.46 9.63 -3.29
N ALA A 70 7.70 10.26 -4.20
CA ALA A 70 6.97 9.54 -5.23
C ALA A 70 7.91 8.68 -6.10
N MET A 71 9.10 9.19 -6.41
CA MET A 71 10.08 8.46 -7.22
C MET A 71 10.62 7.21 -6.56
N ASP A 72 10.80 7.20 -5.24
CA ASP A 72 11.23 5.99 -4.50
C ASP A 72 10.19 4.85 -4.68
N VAL A 73 8.90 5.20 -4.67
CA VAL A 73 7.81 4.26 -4.89
C VAL A 73 7.74 3.81 -6.36
N VAL A 74 7.91 4.73 -7.32
CA VAL A 74 7.95 4.40 -8.75
C VAL A 74 9.09 3.42 -9.06
N TYR A 75 10.27 3.64 -8.47
CA TYR A 75 11.41 2.73 -8.64
C TYR A 75 11.18 1.36 -7.98
N ALA A 76 10.62 1.33 -6.76
CA ALA A 76 10.23 0.08 -6.10
C ALA A 76 9.23 -0.74 -6.94
N LEU A 77 8.21 -0.08 -7.48
CA LEU A 77 7.22 -0.72 -8.34
C LEU A 77 7.83 -1.22 -9.67
N LYS A 78 8.72 -0.44 -10.29
CA LYS A 78 9.45 -0.85 -11.51
C LYS A 78 10.31 -2.09 -11.26
N ARG A 79 11.00 -2.16 -10.11
CA ARG A 79 11.80 -3.33 -9.71
C ARG A 79 10.95 -4.60 -9.58
N GLN A 80 9.69 -4.48 -9.15
CA GLN A 80 8.75 -5.60 -9.05
C GLN A 80 7.99 -5.91 -10.35
N GLY A 81 8.37 -5.29 -11.47
CA GLY A 81 7.71 -5.48 -12.77
C GLY A 81 6.35 -4.81 -12.90
N ARG A 82 6.05 -3.80 -12.06
CA ARG A 82 4.76 -3.09 -12.02
C ARG A 82 4.93 -1.60 -12.33
N THR A 83 5.44 -1.26 -13.51
CA THR A 83 5.70 0.14 -13.91
C THR A 83 4.45 1.02 -13.79
N LEU A 84 4.58 2.14 -13.05
CA LEU A 84 3.52 3.10 -12.81
C LEU A 84 3.85 4.44 -13.50
N TYR A 85 2.90 4.98 -14.26
CA TYR A 85 3.02 6.25 -14.98
C TYR A 85 2.32 7.40 -14.24
N GLY A 86 2.73 8.65 -14.49
CA GLY A 86 2.06 9.86 -13.99
C GLY A 86 2.59 10.44 -12.67
N PHE A 87 3.74 9.96 -12.17
CA PHE A 87 4.31 10.35 -10.87
C PHE A 87 5.76 10.86 -10.92
N GLY A 88 6.25 11.27 -12.10
CA GLY A 88 7.64 11.72 -12.31
C GLY A 88 7.83 13.24 -12.30
N GLY A 89 6.93 13.99 -11.66
CA GLY A 89 6.99 15.45 -11.56
C GLY A 89 7.92 15.96 -10.46
#